data_AF-A0A540L4Y8-F1
#
_entry.id   AF-A0A540L4Y8-F1
#
_cell.length_a   1.000
_cell.length_b   1.000
_cell.length_c   1.000
_cell.angle_alpha   90.00
_cell.angle_beta   90.00
_cell.angle_gamma   90.00
#
_symmetry.space_group_name_H-M   'P 1'
#
loop_
_entity.id
_entity.type
_entity.pdbx_description
1 polymer ?
#
loop_
_entity_poly.entity_id
_entity_poly.type
_entity_poly.pdbx_seq_one_letter_code
_entity_poly.pdbx_strand_id
1 'polypeptide(L)'
;MESLDSILLRDRLKSKWDGDRLNVKYRNITRFVLQELFGRDNDRGSLHPNCIFLTSGEAKVEPSYSPYLFRQEFILLIDDMLRTRNNPEKSELTHFIKMASKRKITFKQLFHHPLLQSTTERFRFPTRAVLKFKYNRKENWEQEYERFNKREVNFDSQIQKSIYKDAFKLLLNHEGTGYKNTVVDVLRFSKNAANHINQHLKKLSKNSMTEEEIENELTKVFPTRLIDLYEFLVNKDISMDFLGLKY
;
A
#
# COMPACT_ATOMS: atom_id res chain seq x y z
N MET A 1 5.84 27.20 10.81
CA MET A 1 5.30 26.03 11.50
C MET A 1 3.79 26.15 11.45
N GLU A 2 3.09 25.21 10.81
CA GLU A 2 1.62 25.23 10.74
C GLU A 2 1.07 24.01 11.49
N SER A 3 0.00 24.18 12.27
CA SER A 3 -0.71 23.04 12.87
C SER A 3 -1.42 22.23 11.79
N LEU A 4 -1.57 20.93 12.03
CA LEU A 4 -2.31 20.04 11.12
C LEU A 4 -3.76 20.50 10.99
N ASP A 5 -4.38 20.98 12.07
CA ASP A 5 -5.72 21.57 12.01
C ASP A 5 -5.79 22.72 10.99
N SER A 6 -4.88 23.69 11.07
CA SER A 6 -4.82 24.82 10.13
C SER A 6 -4.68 24.35 8.67
N ILE A 7 -3.88 23.31 8.45
CA ILE A 7 -3.69 22.70 7.13
C ILE A 7 -4.98 22.05 6.63
N LEU A 8 -5.64 21.26 7.48
CA LEU A 8 -6.90 20.58 7.15
C LEU A 8 -8.03 21.59 6.91
N LEU A 9 -8.10 22.67 7.70
CA LEU A 9 -9.07 23.76 7.54
C LEU A 9 -8.90 24.46 6.18
N ARG A 10 -7.66 24.84 5.83
CA ARG A 10 -7.34 25.47 4.53
C ARG A 10 -7.67 24.54 3.36
N ASP A 11 -7.50 23.24 3.55
CA ASP A 11 -7.70 22.24 2.51
C ASP A 11 -9.08 21.58 2.52
N ARG A 12 -10.06 22.14 3.24
CA ARG A 12 -11.44 21.62 3.30
C ARG A 12 -12.09 21.37 1.93
N LEU A 13 -11.58 21.98 0.86
CA LEU A 13 -12.06 21.84 -0.52
C LEU A 13 -11.24 20.88 -1.40
N LYS A 14 -10.12 20.31 -0.90
CA LYS A 14 -9.30 19.37 -1.67
C LYS A 14 -9.78 17.94 -1.47
N SER A 15 -9.88 17.20 -2.56
CA SER A 15 -10.22 15.78 -2.49
C SER A 15 -9.15 15.01 -1.70
N LYS A 16 -9.60 14.25 -0.70
CA LYS A 16 -8.77 13.30 0.06
C LYS A 16 -8.30 12.12 -0.81
N TRP A 17 -9.04 11.86 -1.88
CA TRP A 17 -8.87 10.71 -2.76
C TRP A 17 -8.62 11.15 -4.20
N ASP A 18 -7.70 10.47 -4.87
CA ASP A 18 -7.48 10.57 -6.32
C ASP A 18 -7.92 9.24 -6.93
N GLY A 19 -9.18 9.17 -7.37
CA GLY A 19 -9.86 7.92 -7.72
C GLY A 19 -9.92 6.94 -6.55
N ASP A 20 -9.18 5.84 -6.66
CA ASP A 20 -9.03 4.81 -5.62
C ASP A 20 -7.78 4.97 -4.74
N ARG A 21 -6.99 6.01 -4.97
CA ARG A 21 -5.74 6.27 -4.25
C ARG A 21 -5.89 7.37 -3.22
N LEU A 22 -5.17 7.23 -2.11
CA LEU A 22 -5.02 8.33 -1.17
C LEU A 22 -4.21 9.44 -1.82
N ASN A 23 -4.72 10.67 -1.76
CA ASN A 23 -4.04 11.84 -2.31
C ASN A 23 -2.63 11.99 -1.70
N VAL A 24 -1.65 12.39 -2.52
CA VAL A 24 -0.23 12.48 -2.13
C VAL A 24 -0.01 13.32 -0.87
N LYS A 25 -0.77 14.39 -0.69
CA LYS A 25 -0.64 15.26 0.49
C LYS A 25 -1.04 14.51 1.76
N TYR A 26 -2.22 13.92 1.77
CA TYR A 26 -2.73 13.17 2.92
C TYR A 26 -1.85 11.95 3.22
N ARG A 27 -1.39 11.25 2.18
CA ARG A 27 -0.42 10.16 2.30
C ARG A 27 0.86 10.62 3.01
N ASN A 28 1.43 11.75 2.58
CA ASN A 28 2.67 12.28 3.16
C ASN A 28 2.46 12.71 4.62
N ILE A 29 1.36 13.42 4.93
CA ILE A 29 1.03 13.81 6.30
C ILE A 29 0.95 12.57 7.20
N THR A 30 0.19 11.54 6.79
CA THR A 30 0.10 10.29 7.56
C THR A 30 1.45 9.63 7.75
N ARG A 31 2.31 9.61 6.72
CA ARG A 31 3.67 9.07 6.81
C ARG A 31 4.54 9.84 7.79
N PHE A 32 4.48 11.18 7.78
CA PHE A 32 5.25 12.01 8.71
C PHE A 32 4.81 11.80 10.16
N VAL A 33 3.50 11.74 10.40
CA VAL A 33 2.97 11.44 11.74
C VAL A 33 3.41 10.05 12.20
N LEU A 34 3.35 9.03 11.34
CA LEU A 34 3.84 7.70 11.69
C LEU A 34 5.33 7.68 12.04
N GLN A 35 6.17 8.38 11.26
CA GLN A 35 7.60 8.46 11.49
C GLN A 35 7.94 9.06 12.85
N GLU A 36 7.26 10.14 13.23
CA GLU A 36 7.40 10.78 14.54
C GLU A 36 6.99 9.87 15.71
N LEU A 37 6.17 8.84 15.43
CA LEU A 37 5.69 7.87 16.40
C LEU A 37 6.49 6.56 16.43
N PHE A 38 7.54 6.41 15.62
CA PHE A 38 8.34 5.18 15.63
C PHE A 38 8.92 4.89 17.02
N GLY A 39 8.70 3.65 17.51
CA GLY A 39 9.13 3.24 18.84
C GLY A 39 8.21 3.68 19.99
N ARG A 40 7.18 4.49 19.69
CA ARG A 40 6.21 5.04 20.66
C ARG A 40 4.88 4.29 20.63
N ASP A 41 4.90 3.04 20.17
CA ASP A 41 3.72 2.20 19.95
C ASP A 41 2.84 1.99 21.20
N ASN A 42 3.46 2.07 22.38
CA ASN A 42 2.83 1.88 23.69
C ASN A 42 2.83 3.15 24.55
N ASP A 43 3.30 4.27 24.01
CA ASP A 43 3.32 5.53 24.72
C ASP A 43 1.92 6.16 24.71
N ARG A 44 1.70 7.02 25.69
CA ARG A 44 0.50 7.86 25.79
C ARG A 44 0.80 9.28 25.33
N GLY A 45 -0.20 9.91 24.76
CA GLY A 45 -0.15 11.31 24.34
C GLY A 45 -1.25 11.62 23.35
N SER A 46 -1.50 12.91 23.12
CA SER A 46 -2.56 13.38 22.23
C SER A 46 -2.07 13.46 20.77
N LEU A 47 -2.91 13.04 19.82
CA LEU A 47 -2.72 13.32 18.39
C LEU A 47 -3.84 14.19 17.83
N HIS A 48 -4.44 15.02 18.69
CA HIS A 48 -5.36 16.05 18.23
C HIS A 48 -4.67 16.90 17.14
N PRO A 49 -5.32 17.26 16.02
CA PRO A 49 -4.70 18.01 14.93
C PRO A 49 -4.01 19.32 15.33
N ASN A 50 -4.42 19.93 16.45
CA ASN A 50 -3.77 21.12 17.03
C ASN A 50 -2.41 20.86 17.68
N CYS A 51 -2.13 19.61 18.09
CA CYS A 51 -0.88 19.20 18.72
C CYS A 51 0.15 18.68 17.72
N ILE A 52 -0.19 18.65 16.43
CA ILE A 52 0.68 18.14 15.36
C ILE A 52 1.09 19.34 14.49
N PHE A 53 2.38 19.55 14.38
CA PHE A 53 2.95 20.64 13.59
C PHE A 53 3.76 20.09 12.44
N LEU A 54 3.57 20.65 11.24
CA LEU A 54 4.38 20.30 10.08
C LEU A 54 5.43 21.40 9.84
N THR A 55 6.70 20.98 9.81
CA THR A 55 7.87 21.86 9.58
C THR A 55 8.80 21.22 8.58
N SER A 56 9.01 21.86 7.42
CA SER A 56 10.02 21.46 6.43
C SER A 56 10.03 19.98 6.04
N GLY A 57 8.86 19.34 5.96
CA GLY A 57 8.74 17.92 5.60
C GLY A 57 8.77 16.95 6.78
N GLU A 58 8.72 17.44 8.02
CA GLU A 58 8.58 16.62 9.22
C GLU A 58 7.28 16.92 9.95
N ALA A 59 6.75 15.93 10.68
CA ALA A 59 5.73 16.14 11.69
C ALA A 59 6.39 16.16 13.07
N LYS A 60 5.95 17.07 13.94
CA LYS A 60 6.29 17.09 15.36
C LYS A 60 5.00 17.01 16.17
N VAL A 61 4.97 16.10 17.14
CA VAL A 61 3.87 15.96 18.08
C VAL A 61 4.29 16.65 19.37
N GLU A 62 3.61 17.74 19.73
CA GLU A 62 3.88 18.41 20.98
C GLU A 62 3.55 17.51 22.18
N PRO A 63 4.35 17.53 23.25
CA PRO A 63 4.04 16.83 24.48
C PRO A 63 2.69 17.29 25.03
N SER A 64 1.72 16.39 25.10
CA SER A 64 0.41 16.67 25.65
C SER A 64 -0.07 15.46 26.43
N TYR A 65 -0.62 15.71 27.63
CA TYR A 65 -1.17 14.65 28.45
C TYR A 65 -2.46 14.12 27.83
N SER A 66 -2.48 12.81 27.57
CA SER A 66 -3.68 12.08 27.20
C SER A 66 -3.72 10.77 27.97
N PRO A 67 -4.88 10.32 28.48
CA PRO A 67 -5.01 8.99 29.05
C PRO A 67 -4.91 7.89 27.98
N TYR A 68 -5.02 8.24 26.69
CA TYR A 68 -5.02 7.31 25.57
C TYR A 68 -3.63 7.02 25.03
N LEU A 69 -3.47 5.82 24.48
CA LEU A 69 -2.26 5.45 23.75
C LEU A 69 -2.21 6.21 22.42
N PHE A 70 -1.01 6.57 21.95
CA PHE A 70 -0.85 7.16 20.62
C PHE A 70 -1.50 6.33 19.52
N ARG A 71 -1.53 5.00 19.67
CA ARG A 71 -2.22 4.12 18.73
C ARG A 71 -3.72 4.39 18.62
N GLN A 72 -4.39 4.63 19.76
CA GLN A 72 -5.83 4.93 19.77
C GLN A 72 -6.08 6.29 19.14
N GLU A 73 -5.29 7.28 19.54
CA GLU A 73 -5.33 8.65 19.01
C GLU A 73 -5.02 8.68 17.50
N PHE A 74 -4.08 7.86 17.04
CA PHE A 74 -3.71 7.75 15.63
C PHE A 74 -4.87 7.19 14.81
N ILE A 75 -5.54 6.15 15.30
CA ILE A 75 -6.72 5.60 14.62
C ILE A 75 -7.81 6.66 14.51
N LEU A 76 -8.09 7.41 15.58
CA LEU A 76 -9.09 8.50 15.57
C LEU A 76 -8.70 9.60 14.57
N LEU A 77 -7.44 10.03 14.59
CA LEU A 77 -6.91 11.03 13.66
C LEU A 77 -7.09 10.58 12.21
N ILE A 78 -6.71 9.34 11.89
CA ILE A 78 -6.83 8.80 10.53
C ILE A 78 -8.28 8.65 10.11
N ASP A 79 -9.16 8.24 11.03
CA ASP A 79 -10.59 8.14 10.74
C ASP A 79 -11.17 9.51 10.39
N ASP A 80 -10.92 10.53 11.21
CA ASP A 80 -11.40 11.89 10.99
C ASP A 80 -10.81 12.51 9.69
N MET A 81 -9.50 12.34 9.51
CA MET A 81 -8.80 12.86 8.34
C MET A 81 -9.26 12.20 7.04
N LEU A 82 -9.41 10.87 7.00
CA LEU A 82 -9.49 10.13 5.73
C LEU A 82 -10.86 9.53 5.44
N ARG A 83 -11.65 9.18 6.47
CA ARG A 83 -12.99 8.61 6.26
C ARG A 83 -13.91 9.73 5.78
N THR A 84 -14.55 9.51 4.64
CA THR A 84 -15.61 10.39 4.17
C THR A 84 -16.94 9.88 4.71
N ARG A 85 -17.79 10.79 5.22
CA ARG A 85 -19.11 10.44 5.76
C ARG A 85 -20.01 9.70 4.76
N ASN A 86 -19.72 9.82 3.46
CA ASN A 86 -20.53 9.26 2.37
C ASN A 86 -19.82 8.16 1.56
N ASN A 87 -18.61 7.71 1.92
CA ASN A 87 -17.92 6.66 1.15
C ASN A 87 -17.02 5.77 2.05
N PRO A 88 -17.63 4.85 2.83
CA PRO A 88 -16.92 4.05 3.83
C PRO A 88 -16.01 2.94 3.28
N GLU A 89 -16.00 2.65 1.98
CA GLU A 89 -15.48 1.36 1.46
C GLU A 89 -14.20 1.46 0.64
N LYS A 90 -13.24 2.32 1.01
CA LYS A 90 -11.87 2.16 0.50
C LYS A 90 -11.22 0.96 1.20
N SER A 91 -11.09 -0.16 0.49
CA SER A 91 -10.59 -1.44 1.01
C SER A 91 -9.22 -1.30 1.71
N GLU A 92 -8.32 -0.50 1.14
CA GLU A 92 -7.00 -0.22 1.74
C GLU A 92 -7.09 0.62 3.02
N LEU A 93 -8.02 1.59 3.14
CA LEU A 93 -8.21 2.36 4.38
C LEU A 93 -8.79 1.48 5.50
N THR A 94 -9.82 0.71 5.17
CA THR A 94 -10.45 -0.22 6.11
C THR A 94 -9.42 -1.22 6.63
N HIS A 95 -8.61 -1.77 5.72
CA HIS A 95 -7.52 -2.66 6.06
C HIS A 95 -6.44 -1.96 6.93
N PHE A 96 -6.05 -0.74 6.57
CA PHE A 96 -5.06 0.04 7.34
C PHE A 96 -5.49 0.27 8.78
N ILE A 97 -6.73 0.72 9.00
CA ILE A 97 -7.29 0.93 10.35
C ILE A 97 -7.35 -0.38 11.13
N LYS A 98 -7.76 -1.49 10.49
CA LYS A 98 -7.74 -2.83 11.08
C LYS A 98 -6.33 -3.27 11.48
N MET A 99 -5.30 -2.94 10.70
CA MET A 99 -3.91 -3.24 11.05
C MET A 99 -3.42 -2.34 12.19
N ALA A 100 -3.80 -1.07 12.21
CA ALA A 100 -3.43 -0.12 13.25
C ALA A 100 -3.99 -0.51 14.63
N SER A 101 -5.18 -1.12 14.70
CA SER A 101 -5.76 -1.59 15.96
C SER A 101 -5.06 -2.82 16.55
N LYS A 102 -4.30 -3.58 15.75
CA LYS A 102 -3.53 -4.74 16.21
C LYS A 102 -2.26 -4.27 16.94
N ARG A 103 -2.21 -4.47 18.27
CA ARG A 103 -1.05 -4.09 19.11
C ARG A 103 0.30 -4.67 18.65
N LYS A 104 0.29 -5.85 18.01
CA LYS A 104 1.52 -6.50 17.50
C LYS A 104 2.11 -5.82 16.27
N ILE A 105 1.36 -4.92 15.61
CA ILE A 105 1.80 -4.25 14.38
C ILE A 105 2.38 -2.89 14.75
N THR A 106 3.69 -2.73 14.57
CA THR A 106 4.38 -1.49 14.91
C THR A 106 4.00 -0.34 13.97
N PHE A 107 4.15 0.91 14.40
CA PHE A 107 4.00 2.09 13.52
C PHE A 107 4.95 2.03 12.32
N LYS A 108 6.16 1.48 12.51
CA LYS A 108 7.10 1.21 11.39
C LYS A 108 6.51 0.22 10.38
N GLN A 109 5.87 -0.86 10.84
CA GLN A 109 5.18 -1.78 9.93
C GLN A 109 3.97 -1.12 9.24
N LEU A 110 3.21 -0.26 9.93
CA LEU A 110 2.10 0.48 9.32
C LEU A 110 2.55 1.46 8.24
N PHE A 111 3.73 2.08 8.40
CA PHE A 111 4.30 3.01 7.43
C PHE A 111 4.44 2.41 6.02
N HIS A 112 4.70 1.10 5.93
CA HIS A 112 4.84 0.38 4.67
C HIS A 112 3.53 -0.13 4.08
N HIS A 113 2.39 0.15 4.71
CA HIS A 113 1.09 -0.32 4.24
C HIS A 113 0.74 0.23 2.83
N PRO A 114 0.11 -0.56 1.93
CA PRO A 114 -0.20 -0.15 0.56
C PRO A 114 -0.95 1.19 0.41
N LEU A 115 -1.85 1.51 1.36
CA LEU A 115 -2.53 2.81 1.44
C LEU A 115 -1.55 3.99 1.41
N LEU A 116 -0.37 3.82 2.03
CA LEU A 116 0.64 4.84 2.19
C LEU A 116 1.76 4.77 1.16
N GLN A 117 1.71 3.81 0.25
CA GLN A 117 2.71 3.67 -0.81
C GLN A 117 2.39 4.60 -1.98
N SER A 118 3.41 5.28 -2.49
CA SER A 118 3.38 5.95 -3.79
C SER A 118 3.24 4.94 -4.93
N THR A 119 2.80 5.41 -6.09
CA THR A 119 2.69 4.58 -7.30
C THR A 119 3.99 3.84 -7.62
N THR A 120 5.14 4.50 -7.53
CA THR A 120 6.46 3.88 -7.74
C THR A 120 6.79 2.81 -6.68
N GLU A 121 6.47 3.04 -5.40
CA GLU A 121 6.66 2.03 -4.35
C GLU A 121 5.80 0.80 -4.64
N ARG A 122 4.52 1.01 -4.99
CA ARG A 122 3.56 -0.05 -5.29
C ARG A 122 3.97 -0.88 -6.51
N PHE A 123 4.34 -0.21 -7.60
CA PHE A 123 4.83 -0.85 -8.82
C PHE A 123 6.03 -1.75 -8.56
N ARG A 124 6.95 -1.31 -7.69
CA ARG A 124 8.18 -2.05 -7.35
C ARG A 124 7.98 -3.08 -6.24
N PHE A 125 6.88 -3.02 -5.49
CA PHE A 125 6.69 -3.81 -4.27
C PHE A 125 6.74 -5.32 -4.51
N PRO A 126 5.96 -5.93 -5.44
CA PRO A 126 6.04 -7.37 -5.69
C PRO A 126 7.45 -7.82 -6.09
N THR A 127 8.09 -7.10 -6.99
CA THR A 127 9.44 -7.41 -7.47
C THR A 127 10.47 -7.36 -6.35
N ARG A 128 10.45 -6.30 -5.52
CA ARG A 128 11.40 -6.16 -4.41
C ARG A 128 11.13 -7.15 -3.28
N ALA A 129 9.87 -7.50 -3.01
CA ALA A 129 9.54 -8.54 -2.02
C ALA A 129 10.07 -9.91 -2.45
N VAL A 130 9.88 -10.30 -3.72
CA VAL A 130 10.43 -11.55 -4.26
C VAL A 130 11.95 -11.59 -4.17
N LEU A 131 12.62 -10.49 -4.49
CA LEU A 131 14.06 -10.37 -4.29
C LEU A 131 14.45 -10.51 -2.81
N LYS A 132 13.72 -9.88 -1.90
CA LYS A 132 13.95 -9.99 -0.45
C LYS A 132 13.82 -11.43 0.05
N PHE A 133 12.84 -12.21 -0.45
CA PHE A 133 12.73 -13.63 -0.13
C PHE A 133 13.95 -14.43 -0.59
N LYS A 134 14.43 -14.18 -1.81
CA LYS A 134 15.65 -14.81 -2.34
C LYS A 134 16.89 -14.45 -1.50
N TYR A 135 17.09 -13.17 -1.20
CA TYR A 135 18.22 -12.70 -0.39
C TYR A 135 18.21 -13.28 1.03
N ASN A 136 17.02 -13.39 1.63
CA ASN A 136 16.85 -13.98 2.96
C ASN A 136 16.87 -15.53 2.94
N ARG A 137 17.20 -16.17 1.80
CA ARG A 137 17.20 -17.64 1.60
C ARG A 137 15.88 -18.30 2.03
N LYS A 138 14.75 -17.63 1.80
CA LYS A 138 13.41 -18.15 2.11
C LYS A 138 12.92 -19.03 0.97
N GLU A 139 13.51 -20.20 0.78
CA GLU A 139 13.25 -21.07 -0.39
C GLU A 139 11.77 -21.51 -0.49
N ASN A 140 11.08 -21.65 0.64
CA ASN A 140 9.68 -22.11 0.70
C ASN A 140 8.65 -20.97 0.77
N TRP A 141 9.03 -19.71 0.50
CA TRP A 141 8.14 -18.56 0.67
C TRP A 141 6.84 -18.68 -0.15
N GLU A 142 6.90 -19.30 -1.33
CA GLU A 142 5.73 -19.47 -2.21
C GLU A 142 4.69 -20.38 -1.55
N GLN A 143 5.13 -21.53 -1.04
CA GLN A 143 4.26 -22.49 -0.35
C GLN A 143 3.70 -21.88 0.94
N GLU A 144 4.52 -21.12 1.68
CA GLU A 144 4.06 -20.40 2.87
C GLU A 144 3.03 -19.32 2.52
N TYR A 145 3.23 -18.59 1.42
CA TYR A 145 2.32 -17.56 0.96
C TYR A 145 0.98 -18.13 0.50
N GLU A 146 0.98 -19.25 -0.23
CA GLU A 146 -0.26 -19.94 -0.63
C GLU A 146 -1.01 -20.52 0.56
N ARG A 147 -0.31 -21.07 1.56
CA ARG A 147 -0.95 -21.54 2.81
C ARG A 147 -1.53 -20.38 3.61
N PHE A 148 -0.85 -19.24 3.60
CA PHE A 148 -1.29 -18.02 4.30
C PHE A 148 -2.51 -17.39 3.63
N ASN A 149 -2.51 -17.29 2.29
CA ASN A 149 -3.57 -16.65 1.53
C ASN A 149 -4.28 -17.65 0.60
N LYS A 150 -5.45 -18.11 1.05
CA LYS A 150 -6.32 -19.05 0.33
C LYS A 150 -7.34 -18.37 -0.58
N ARG A 151 -7.15 -17.07 -0.90
CA ARG A 151 -8.07 -16.34 -1.77
C ARG A 151 -8.12 -17.01 -3.15
N GLU A 152 -9.33 -17.20 -3.64
CA GLU A 152 -9.54 -17.69 -5.00
C GLU A 152 -9.05 -16.64 -6.01
N VAL A 153 -8.27 -17.11 -6.98
CA VAL A 153 -7.77 -16.32 -8.10
C VAL A 153 -8.36 -16.90 -9.37
N ASN A 154 -8.76 -16.04 -10.29
CA ASN A 154 -9.19 -16.46 -11.61
C ASN A 154 -8.69 -15.44 -12.62
N PHE A 155 -7.53 -15.74 -13.21
CA PHE A 155 -6.85 -14.83 -14.13
C PHE A 155 -7.75 -14.39 -15.29
N ASP A 156 -8.47 -15.32 -15.91
CA ASP A 156 -9.32 -15.02 -17.07
C ASP A 156 -10.41 -13.99 -16.72
N SER A 157 -11.16 -14.24 -15.66
CA SER A 157 -12.26 -13.37 -15.24
C SER A 157 -11.75 -12.01 -14.73
N GLN A 158 -10.58 -11.98 -14.08
CA GLN A 158 -9.97 -10.75 -13.59
C GLN A 158 -9.42 -9.92 -14.75
N ILE A 159 -8.68 -10.53 -15.68
CA ILE A 159 -8.10 -9.85 -16.84
C ILE A 159 -9.18 -9.29 -17.75
N GLN A 160 -10.36 -9.92 -17.87
CA GLN A 160 -11.48 -9.38 -18.64
C GLN A 160 -11.89 -7.96 -18.21
N LYS A 161 -11.61 -7.55 -16.97
CA LYS A 161 -11.94 -6.22 -16.43
C LYS A 161 -11.02 -5.10 -16.94
N SER A 162 -9.87 -5.45 -17.52
CA SER A 162 -8.89 -4.49 -18.02
C SER A 162 -9.21 -4.08 -19.46
N ILE A 163 -8.97 -2.80 -19.77
CA ILE A 163 -9.00 -2.30 -21.15
C ILE A 163 -7.80 -2.81 -21.97
N TYR A 164 -6.75 -3.31 -21.29
CA TYR A 164 -5.57 -3.93 -21.87
C TYR A 164 -5.62 -5.47 -21.82
N LYS A 165 -6.83 -6.05 -21.69
CA LYS A 165 -7.05 -7.49 -21.57
C LYS A 165 -6.30 -8.33 -22.60
N ASP A 166 -6.19 -7.87 -23.85
CA ASP A 166 -5.51 -8.61 -24.92
C ASP A 166 -4.00 -8.70 -24.65
N ALA A 167 -3.38 -7.61 -24.20
CA ALA A 167 -1.97 -7.59 -23.84
C ALA A 167 -1.70 -8.45 -22.59
N PHE A 168 -2.58 -8.39 -21.60
CA PHE A 168 -2.49 -9.26 -20.42
C PHE A 168 -2.71 -10.74 -20.75
N LYS A 169 -3.59 -11.08 -21.69
CA LYS A 169 -3.74 -12.46 -22.20
C LYS A 169 -2.48 -12.94 -22.91
N LEU A 170 -1.86 -12.10 -23.73
CA LEU A 170 -0.58 -12.44 -24.38
C LEU A 170 0.52 -12.66 -23.35
N LEU A 171 0.54 -11.88 -22.26
CA LEU A 171 1.49 -12.07 -21.16
C LEU A 171 1.20 -13.36 -20.37
N LEU A 172 -0.07 -13.66 -20.11
CA LEU A 172 -0.52 -14.87 -19.42
C LEU A 172 -0.15 -16.14 -20.21
N ASN A 173 -0.25 -16.08 -21.54
CA ASN A 173 0.02 -17.19 -22.45
C ASN A 173 1.45 -17.18 -23.00
N HIS A 174 2.34 -16.32 -22.48
CA HIS A 174 3.72 -16.28 -22.96
C HIS A 174 4.44 -17.58 -22.63
N GLU A 175 5.11 -18.19 -23.62
CA GLU A 175 5.73 -19.50 -23.51
C GLU A 175 6.61 -19.63 -22.25
N GLY A 176 6.45 -20.75 -21.54
CA GLY A 176 7.20 -21.05 -20.32
C GLY A 176 6.69 -20.41 -19.03
N THR A 177 5.64 -19.57 -19.07
CA THR A 177 5.11 -18.94 -17.84
C THR A 177 4.19 -19.86 -17.04
N GLY A 178 3.29 -20.62 -17.69
CA GLY A 178 2.48 -21.67 -17.07
C GLY A 178 1.72 -21.22 -15.81
N TYR A 179 1.23 -19.98 -15.77
CA TYR A 179 0.58 -19.43 -14.56
C TYR A 179 -0.61 -20.27 -14.14
N LYS A 180 -0.70 -20.53 -12.84
CA LYS A 180 -1.84 -21.15 -12.19
C LYS A 180 -2.70 -20.08 -11.55
N ASN A 181 -3.95 -20.44 -11.28
CA ASN A 181 -4.90 -19.60 -10.56
C ASN A 181 -4.58 -19.56 -9.04
N THR A 182 -3.38 -19.09 -8.68
CA THR A 182 -2.93 -18.95 -7.29
C THR A 182 -2.43 -17.55 -6.99
N VAL A 183 -2.41 -17.20 -5.70
CA VAL A 183 -1.94 -15.91 -5.20
C VAL A 183 -0.44 -15.68 -5.44
N VAL A 184 0.38 -16.74 -5.49
CA VAL A 184 1.80 -16.66 -5.86
C VAL A 184 1.94 -16.23 -7.31
N ASP A 185 1.16 -16.83 -8.19
CA ASP A 185 1.22 -16.52 -9.61
C ASP A 185 0.67 -15.11 -9.92
N VAL A 186 -0.22 -14.55 -9.09
CA VAL A 186 -0.57 -13.11 -9.14
C VAL A 186 0.66 -12.22 -8.93
N LEU A 187 1.54 -12.55 -7.97
CA LEU A 187 2.76 -11.77 -7.74
C LEU A 187 3.75 -11.91 -8.90
N ARG A 188 3.92 -13.13 -9.41
CA ARG A 188 4.78 -13.40 -10.58
C ARG A 188 4.28 -12.69 -11.83
N PHE A 189 2.96 -12.76 -12.08
CA PHE A 189 2.32 -12.05 -13.18
C PHE A 189 2.51 -10.54 -13.05
N SER A 190 2.33 -9.98 -11.85
CA SER A 190 2.53 -8.55 -11.61
C SER A 190 3.96 -8.09 -11.89
N LYS A 191 4.96 -8.87 -11.45
CA LYS A 191 6.37 -8.64 -11.79
C LYS A 191 6.60 -8.70 -13.30
N ASN A 192 6.03 -9.69 -13.98
CA ASN A 192 6.23 -9.87 -15.41
C ASN A 192 5.51 -8.79 -16.22
N ALA A 193 4.34 -8.33 -15.78
CA ALA A 193 3.64 -7.19 -16.36
C ALA A 193 4.49 -5.92 -16.29
N ALA A 194 5.08 -5.64 -15.12
CA ALA A 194 6.00 -4.51 -14.94
C ALA A 194 7.18 -4.52 -15.92
N ASN A 195 7.68 -5.70 -16.30
CA ASN A 195 8.87 -5.83 -17.16
C ASN A 195 8.55 -5.97 -18.66
N HIS A 196 7.40 -6.56 -19.02
CA HIS A 196 7.18 -7.08 -20.37
C HIS A 196 5.88 -6.60 -21.03
N ILE A 197 4.94 -5.98 -20.31
CA ILE A 197 3.62 -5.66 -20.89
C ILE A 197 3.72 -4.74 -22.12
N ASN A 198 4.65 -3.78 -22.10
CA ASN A 198 4.86 -2.86 -23.23
C ASN A 198 5.39 -3.55 -24.49
N GLN A 199 6.09 -4.68 -24.35
CA GLN A 199 6.49 -5.49 -25.50
C GLN A 199 5.28 -6.16 -26.16
N HIS A 200 4.30 -6.62 -25.36
CA HIS A 200 3.05 -7.17 -25.87
C HIS A 200 2.13 -6.09 -26.46
N LEU A 201 2.08 -4.90 -25.86
CA LEU A 201 1.34 -3.76 -26.42
C LEU A 201 1.88 -3.34 -27.79
N LYS A 202 3.20 -3.31 -27.95
CA LYS A 202 3.85 -3.02 -29.23
C LYS A 202 3.45 -4.05 -30.31
N LYS A 203 3.38 -5.35 -29.96
CA LYS A 203 2.91 -6.41 -30.89
C LYS A 203 1.46 -6.23 -31.32
N LEU A 204 0.65 -5.56 -30.50
CA LEU A 204 -0.75 -5.23 -30.78
C LEU A 204 -0.92 -3.84 -31.41
N SER A 205 0.16 -3.17 -31.80
CA SER A 205 0.15 -1.79 -32.31
C SER A 205 -0.52 -0.79 -31.35
N LYS A 206 -0.43 -1.03 -30.04
CA LYS A 206 -0.94 -0.13 -28.98
C LYS A 206 0.20 0.68 -28.37
N ASN A 207 -0.15 1.86 -27.83
CA ASN A 207 0.79 2.71 -27.09
C ASN A 207 1.33 1.99 -25.84
N SER A 208 2.58 2.30 -25.49
CA SER A 208 3.17 1.81 -24.23
C SER A 208 2.50 2.47 -23.03
N MET A 209 2.39 1.70 -21.95
CA MET A 209 1.93 2.18 -20.65
C MET A 209 3.12 2.67 -19.81
N THR A 210 2.89 3.75 -19.06
CA THR A 210 3.76 4.23 -17.99
C THR A 210 3.74 3.27 -16.78
N GLU A 211 4.73 3.37 -15.87
CA GLU A 211 4.72 2.59 -14.62
C GLU A 211 3.41 2.79 -13.82
N GLU A 212 2.87 4.01 -13.85
CA GLU A 212 1.63 4.38 -13.17
C GLU A 212 0.41 3.70 -13.77
N GLU A 213 0.26 3.74 -15.09
CA GLU A 213 -0.83 3.06 -15.78
C GLU A 213 -0.78 1.55 -15.54
N ILE A 214 0.42 0.96 -15.54
CA ILE A 214 0.60 -0.48 -15.28
C ILE A 214 0.15 -0.82 -13.86
N GLU A 215 0.59 -0.08 -12.85
CA GLU A 215 0.22 -0.34 -11.46
C GLU A 215 -1.27 -0.11 -11.18
N ASN A 216 -1.86 0.91 -11.80
CA ASN A 216 -3.30 1.18 -11.69
C ASN A 216 -4.12 0.05 -12.31
N GLU A 217 -3.76 -0.42 -13.51
CA GLU A 217 -4.45 -1.53 -14.17
C GLU A 217 -4.24 -2.85 -13.41
N LEU A 218 -3.03 -3.13 -12.93
CA LEU A 218 -2.80 -4.31 -12.09
C LEU A 218 -3.66 -4.24 -10.82
N THR A 219 -3.79 -3.09 -10.18
CA THR A 219 -4.64 -2.93 -8.98
C THR A 219 -6.11 -3.15 -9.31
N LYS A 220 -6.58 -2.66 -10.46
CA LYS A 220 -7.95 -2.90 -10.92
C LYS A 220 -8.23 -4.40 -11.14
N VAL A 221 -7.29 -5.12 -11.74
CA VAL A 221 -7.40 -6.56 -12.02
C VAL A 221 -7.25 -7.41 -10.75
N PHE A 222 -6.32 -7.03 -9.87
CA PHE A 222 -6.03 -7.72 -8.61
C PHE A 222 -6.07 -6.74 -7.41
N PRO A 223 -7.25 -6.33 -6.92
CA PRO A 223 -7.39 -5.26 -5.91
C PRO A 223 -6.71 -5.53 -4.58
N THR A 224 -6.55 -6.78 -4.18
CA THR A 224 -5.97 -7.13 -2.87
C THR A 224 -4.51 -7.56 -2.95
N ARG A 225 -3.91 -7.62 -4.15
CA ARG A 225 -2.53 -8.08 -4.39
C ARG A 225 -1.53 -7.54 -3.37
N LEU A 226 -1.54 -6.22 -3.13
CA LEU A 226 -0.55 -5.57 -2.29
C LEU A 226 -0.91 -5.63 -0.81
N ILE A 227 -2.21 -5.67 -0.48
CA ILE A 227 -2.70 -5.89 0.90
C ILE A 227 -2.23 -7.28 1.36
N ASP A 228 -2.49 -8.28 0.54
CA ASP A 228 -2.19 -9.68 0.84
C ASP A 228 -0.66 -9.89 1.01
N LEU A 229 0.15 -9.29 0.12
CA LEU A 229 1.61 -9.33 0.21
C LEU A 229 2.12 -8.60 1.47
N TYR A 230 1.57 -7.44 1.78
CA TYR A 230 1.90 -6.68 2.99
C TYR A 230 1.59 -7.48 4.25
N GLU A 231 0.39 -8.04 4.36
CA GLU A 231 -0.01 -8.83 5.53
C GLU A 231 0.89 -10.04 5.73
N PHE A 232 1.29 -10.72 4.64
CA PHE A 232 2.23 -11.84 4.72
C PHE A 232 3.60 -11.41 5.24
N LEU A 233 4.16 -10.33 4.71
CA LEU A 233 5.46 -9.80 5.15
C LEU A 233 5.43 -9.41 6.63
N VAL A 234 4.36 -8.75 7.07
CA VAL A 234 4.14 -8.40 8.47
C VAL A 234 3.98 -9.65 9.35
N ASN A 235 3.19 -10.64 8.91
CA ASN A 235 2.99 -11.89 9.65
C ASN A 235 4.28 -12.68 9.84
N LYS A 236 5.17 -12.63 8.85
CA LYS A 236 6.47 -13.31 8.85
C LYS A 236 7.60 -12.48 9.45
N ASP A 237 7.28 -11.29 9.96
CA ASP A 237 8.24 -10.30 10.46
C ASP A 237 9.38 -10.00 9.47
N ILE A 238 9.04 -9.91 8.19
CA ILE A 238 9.98 -9.60 7.12
C ILE A 238 10.00 -8.09 6.91
N SER A 239 11.18 -7.49 7.13
CA SER A 239 11.39 -6.05 6.90
C SER A 239 11.07 -5.64 5.46
N MET A 240 10.36 -4.51 5.35
CA MET A 240 10.01 -3.81 4.12
C MET A 240 10.87 -2.57 3.85
N ASP A 241 12.05 -2.46 4.49
CA ASP A 241 12.97 -1.33 4.31
C ASP A 241 13.39 -1.13 2.82
N PHE A 242 13.23 -2.16 1.99
CA PHE A 242 13.45 -2.10 0.54
C PHE A 242 12.45 -1.21 -0.21
N LEU A 243 11.30 -0.85 0.37
CA LEU A 243 10.39 0.14 -0.23
C LEU A 243 10.92 1.57 -0.07
N GLY A 244 11.93 1.75 0.76
CA GLY A 244 12.60 3.02 1.01
C GLY A 244 12.06 3.71 2.25
N LEU A 245 12.96 3.95 3.20
CA LEU A 245 13.09 5.25 3.87
C LEU A 245 14.25 5.92 3.13
N LYS A 246 13.97 6.79 2.15
CA LYS A 246 15.01 7.73 1.73
C LYS A 246 15.03 8.81 2.81
N TYR A 247 16.04 8.76 3.66
CA TYR A 247 16.44 9.86 4.53
C TYR A 247 16.71 11.10 3.69
#